data_AF-A0A285QF89-F1
#
_entry.id   AF-A0A285QF89-F1
#
_cell.length_a   1.000
_cell.length_b   1.000
_cell.length_c   1.000
_cell.angle_alpha   90.00
_cell.angle_beta   90.00
_cell.angle_gamma   90.00
#
_symmetry.space_group_name_H-M   'P 1'
#
loop_
_entity.id
_entity.type
_entity.pdbx_description
1 polymer ?
#
loop_
_entity_poly.entity_id
_entity_poly.type
_entity_poly.pdbx_seq_one_letter_code
_entity_poly.pdbx_strand_id
1 'polypeptide(L)'
;MYAAACERSPLQAREFELATAREDLYRHRARAVQELADLKQELQDERVRRQDAEQALEDLVSRGREEARMLTEERDAALERIARLEEQIRQARAALRLRERAVETLDQLSCATDVELAVWEGGGPGGLAGICAAVVHLRDADEDEAAERLIEQTVLGYAVRDVMRLVEEFEAMRRVYDSTSVERALARLRKPVDLFHFLSRESGEAKARSALLTAVASFAPVEHLVRLHKACVEHGSSELDSALRRAMLKEGRTVPQTSEGMWAMDLRNALGV
;
A
#
# COMPACT_ATOMS: atom_id res chain seq x y z
N MET A 1 -56.18 -34.02 87.93
CA MET A 1 -56.42 -35.48 87.88
C MET A 1 -55.22 -36.27 88.39
N TYR A 2 -54.00 -35.98 87.97
CA TYR A 2 -52.77 -36.61 88.48
C TYR A 2 -52.61 -36.50 90.02
N ALA A 3 -52.81 -35.31 90.59
CA ALA A 3 -52.75 -35.10 92.05
C ALA A 3 -53.76 -35.96 92.85
N ALA A 4 -54.95 -36.24 92.29
CA ALA A 4 -55.97 -37.08 92.93
C ALA A 4 -55.70 -38.59 92.80
N ALA A 5 -54.82 -39.01 91.88
CA ALA A 5 -54.38 -40.40 91.73
C ALA A 5 -53.23 -40.74 92.70
N CYS A 6 -52.36 -39.76 92.98
CA CYS A 6 -51.28 -39.89 93.97
C CYS A 6 -51.79 -40.06 95.42
N GLU A 7 -52.96 -39.50 95.76
CA GLU A 7 -53.56 -39.59 97.10
C GLU A 7 -54.22 -40.96 97.39
N ARG A 8 -54.49 -41.78 96.36
CA ARG A 8 -55.21 -43.07 96.49
C ARG A 8 -54.30 -44.30 96.46
N SER A 9 -53.25 -44.32 95.63
CA SER A 9 -52.23 -45.39 95.58
C SER A 9 -51.08 -45.04 94.62
N PRO A 10 -49.81 -45.33 94.96
CA PRO A 10 -48.66 -45.07 94.09
C PRO A 10 -48.71 -45.84 92.74
N LEU A 11 -49.45 -46.95 92.67
CA LEU A 11 -49.62 -47.71 91.43
C LEU A 11 -50.52 -46.97 90.43
N GLN A 12 -51.58 -46.29 90.91
CA GLN A 12 -52.50 -45.53 90.05
C GLN A 12 -51.85 -44.26 89.48
N ALA A 13 -50.96 -43.61 90.22
CA ALA A 13 -50.16 -42.50 89.71
C ALA A 13 -49.24 -42.94 88.56
N ARG A 14 -48.58 -44.10 88.69
CA ARG A 14 -47.71 -44.67 87.65
C ARG A 14 -48.49 -45.10 86.40
N GLU A 15 -49.70 -45.63 86.56
CA GLU A 15 -50.59 -45.94 85.42
C GLU A 15 -50.98 -44.67 84.65
N PHE A 16 -51.27 -43.57 85.35
CA PHE A 16 -51.58 -42.29 84.73
C PHE A 16 -50.38 -41.66 84.00
N GLU A 17 -49.18 -41.76 84.58
CA GLU A 17 -47.92 -41.35 83.92
C GLU A 17 -47.66 -42.16 82.65
N LEU A 18 -47.82 -43.48 82.72
CA LEU A 18 -47.66 -44.36 81.56
C LEU A 18 -48.70 -44.08 80.47
N ALA A 19 -49.93 -43.77 80.84
CA ALA A 19 -50.97 -43.36 79.90
C ALA A 19 -50.63 -42.03 79.22
N THR A 20 -50.20 -41.03 79.99
CA THR A 20 -49.79 -39.71 79.47
C THR A 20 -48.57 -39.83 78.55
N ALA A 21 -47.54 -40.58 78.96
CA ALA A 21 -46.36 -40.83 78.14
C ALA A 21 -46.68 -41.57 76.84
N ARG A 22 -47.65 -42.51 76.86
CA ARG A 22 -48.14 -43.17 75.64
C ARG A 22 -48.84 -42.18 74.72
N GLU A 23 -49.73 -41.34 75.24
CA GLU A 23 -50.39 -40.29 74.44
C GLU A 23 -49.38 -39.34 73.79
N ASP A 24 -48.37 -38.91 74.54
CA ASP A 24 -47.33 -38.02 73.99
C ASP A 24 -46.48 -38.73 72.94
N LEU A 25 -46.11 -40.00 73.14
CA LEU A 25 -45.45 -40.81 72.10
C LEU A 25 -46.32 -40.95 70.85
N TYR A 26 -47.63 -41.15 70.99
CA TYR A 26 -48.55 -41.19 69.85
C TYR A 26 -48.61 -39.84 69.12
N ARG A 27 -48.66 -38.72 69.85
CA ARG A 27 -48.63 -37.37 69.26
C ARG A 27 -47.32 -37.10 68.53
N HIS A 28 -46.18 -37.43 69.13
CA HIS A 28 -44.87 -37.27 68.50
C HIS A 28 -44.72 -38.15 67.26
N ARG A 29 -45.18 -39.40 67.32
CA ARG A 29 -45.16 -40.29 66.15
C ARG A 29 -46.06 -39.77 65.03
N ALA A 30 -47.25 -39.27 65.35
CA ALA A 30 -48.15 -38.69 64.35
C ALA A 30 -47.52 -37.45 63.69
N ARG A 31 -46.91 -36.55 64.47
CA ARG A 31 -46.19 -35.38 63.94
C ARG A 31 -45.03 -35.77 63.05
N ALA A 32 -44.17 -36.70 63.49
CA ALA A 32 -43.04 -37.17 62.70
C ALA A 32 -43.47 -37.84 61.39
N VAL A 33 -44.59 -38.59 61.39
CA VAL A 33 -45.13 -39.18 60.16
C VAL A 33 -45.64 -38.10 59.21
N GLN A 34 -46.30 -37.05 59.72
CA GLN A 34 -46.74 -35.92 58.91
C GLN A 34 -45.55 -35.15 58.32
N GLU A 35 -44.56 -34.80 59.15
CA GLU A 35 -43.33 -34.12 58.69
C GLU A 35 -42.60 -34.94 57.63
N LEU A 36 -42.53 -36.27 57.78
CA LEU A 36 -41.95 -37.15 56.76
C LEU A 36 -42.79 -37.20 55.47
N ALA A 37 -44.12 -37.08 55.55
CA ALA A 37 -44.97 -37.02 54.37
C ALA A 37 -44.78 -35.69 53.63
N ASP A 38 -44.74 -34.57 54.37
CA ASP A 38 -44.52 -33.23 53.82
C ASP A 38 -43.15 -33.12 53.15
N LEU A 39 -42.08 -33.56 53.83
CA LEU A 39 -40.72 -33.59 53.26
C LEU A 39 -40.60 -34.49 52.03
N LYS A 40 -41.34 -35.61 51.98
CA LYS A 40 -41.39 -36.47 50.79
C LYS A 40 -42.08 -35.77 49.63
N GLN A 41 -43.15 -35.03 49.90
CA GLN A 41 -43.86 -34.27 48.89
C GLN A 41 -42.96 -33.14 48.35
N GLU A 42 -42.32 -32.37 49.23
CA GLU A 42 -41.38 -31.31 48.83
C GLU A 42 -40.22 -31.86 48.00
N LEU A 43 -39.65 -33.00 48.40
CA LEU A 43 -38.59 -33.66 47.62
C LEU A 43 -39.08 -34.08 46.24
N GLN A 44 -40.33 -34.54 46.13
CA GLN A 44 -40.91 -34.93 44.84
C GLN A 44 -41.15 -33.71 43.95
N ASP A 45 -41.68 -32.62 44.50
CA ASP A 45 -41.90 -31.37 43.78
C ASP A 45 -40.57 -30.77 43.29
N GLU A 46 -39.53 -30.83 44.11
CA GLU A 46 -38.20 -30.33 43.74
C GLU A 46 -37.54 -31.19 42.66
N ARG A 47 -37.76 -32.52 42.69
CA ARG A 47 -37.31 -33.42 41.60
C ARG A 47 -37.98 -33.08 40.28
N VAL A 48 -39.28 -32.79 40.29
CA VAL A 48 -40.00 -32.38 39.08
C VAL A 48 -39.47 -31.04 38.57
N ARG A 49 -39.35 -30.02 39.43
CA ARG A 49 -38.78 -28.73 39.05
C ARG A 49 -37.38 -28.84 38.46
N ARG A 50 -36.54 -29.68 39.06
CA ARG A 50 -35.19 -29.94 38.56
C ARG A 50 -35.23 -30.59 37.18
N GLN A 51 -36.09 -31.57 36.97
CA GLN A 51 -36.24 -32.23 35.68
C GLN A 51 -36.72 -31.23 34.60
N ASP A 52 -37.69 -30.38 34.92
CA ASP A 52 -38.17 -29.35 34.00
C ASP A 52 -37.07 -28.33 33.66
N ALA A 53 -36.26 -27.94 34.65
CA ALA A 53 -35.13 -27.04 34.44
C ALA A 53 -34.02 -27.68 33.60
N GLU A 54 -33.67 -28.93 33.85
CA GLU A 54 -32.69 -29.69 33.05
C GLU A 54 -33.16 -29.83 31.59
N GLN A 55 -34.45 -30.13 31.37
CA GLN A 55 -35.02 -30.20 30.03
C GLN A 55 -35.03 -28.84 29.32
N ALA A 56 -35.37 -27.76 30.02
CA ALA A 56 -35.30 -26.41 29.46
C ALA A 56 -33.86 -26.00 29.08
N LEU A 57 -32.86 -26.42 29.86
CA LEU A 57 -31.44 -26.20 29.54
C LEU A 57 -31.01 -27.00 28.30
N GLU A 58 -31.45 -28.26 28.17
CA GLU A 58 -31.17 -29.07 26.97
C GLU A 58 -31.77 -28.44 25.71
N ASP A 59 -33.00 -27.95 25.79
CA ASP A 59 -33.66 -27.24 24.69
C ASP A 59 -32.90 -25.97 24.30
N LEU A 60 -32.47 -25.17 25.26
CA LEU A 60 -31.65 -23.96 24.99
C LEU A 60 -30.30 -24.31 24.35
N VAL A 61 -29.63 -25.36 24.82
CA VAL A 61 -28.36 -25.82 24.23
C VAL A 61 -28.56 -26.30 22.79
N SER A 62 -29.65 -27.03 22.52
CA SER A 62 -29.95 -27.49 21.16
C SER A 62 -30.21 -26.33 20.21
N ARG A 63 -31.00 -25.33 20.62
CA ARG A 63 -31.25 -24.10 19.85
C ARG A 63 -29.98 -23.30 19.61
N GLY A 64 -29.17 -23.10 20.64
CA GLY A 64 -27.90 -22.37 20.52
C GLY A 64 -26.91 -23.07 19.58
N ARG A 65 -26.89 -24.41 19.54
CA ARG A 65 -26.09 -25.16 18.57
C ARG A 65 -26.59 -24.98 17.14
N GLU A 66 -27.90 -24.95 16.93
CA GLU A 66 -28.49 -24.75 15.61
C GLU A 66 -28.25 -23.33 15.10
N GLU A 67 -28.45 -22.31 15.94
CA GLU A 67 -28.11 -20.91 15.61
C GLU A 67 -26.62 -20.76 15.28
N ALA A 68 -25.73 -21.40 16.04
CA ALA A 68 -24.30 -21.38 15.76
C ALA A 68 -23.96 -22.05 14.42
N ARG A 69 -24.66 -23.13 14.05
CA ARG A 69 -24.51 -23.77 12.73
C ARG A 69 -24.96 -22.85 11.60
N MET A 70 -26.15 -22.28 11.71
CA MET A 70 -26.68 -21.33 10.73
C MET A 70 -25.73 -20.15 10.50
N LEU A 71 -25.25 -19.52 11.58
CA LEU A 71 -24.29 -18.42 11.48
C LEU A 71 -22.95 -18.85 10.86
N THR A 72 -22.52 -20.09 11.11
CA THR A 72 -21.31 -20.65 10.50
C THR A 72 -21.49 -20.84 9.00
N GLU A 73 -22.64 -21.37 8.57
CA GLU A 73 -22.98 -21.54 7.16
C GLU A 73 -23.11 -20.19 6.43
N GLU A 74 -23.77 -19.21 7.05
CA GLU A 74 -23.85 -17.84 6.53
C GLU A 74 -22.47 -17.20 6.39
N ARG A 75 -21.62 -17.36 7.39
CA ARG A 75 -20.22 -16.89 7.34
C ARG A 75 -19.47 -17.55 6.20
N ASP A 76 -19.58 -18.87 6.04
CA ASP A 76 -18.86 -19.60 5.01
C ASP A 76 -19.35 -19.21 3.61
N ALA A 77 -20.66 -19.04 3.42
CA ALA A 77 -21.23 -18.50 2.19
C ALA A 77 -20.76 -17.07 1.88
N ALA A 78 -20.64 -16.22 2.91
CA ALA A 78 -20.10 -14.87 2.76
C ALA A 78 -18.62 -14.89 2.37
N LEU A 79 -17.81 -15.77 2.98
CA LEU A 79 -16.39 -15.95 2.64
C LEU A 79 -16.20 -16.41 1.20
N GLU A 80 -17.02 -17.36 0.73
CA GLU A 80 -17.01 -17.77 -0.68
C GLU A 80 -17.34 -16.60 -1.61
N ARG A 81 -18.34 -15.78 -1.27
CA ARG A 81 -18.71 -14.62 -2.07
C ARG A 81 -17.58 -13.60 -2.13
N ILE A 82 -16.89 -13.34 -1.02
CA ILE A 82 -15.71 -12.47 -0.98
C ILE A 82 -14.62 -13.00 -1.91
N ALA A 83 -14.28 -14.29 -1.83
CA ALA A 83 -13.27 -14.90 -2.69
C ALA A 83 -13.60 -14.76 -4.19
N ARG A 84 -14.88 -14.94 -4.57
CA ARG A 84 -15.34 -14.72 -5.96
C ARG A 84 -15.17 -13.26 -6.40
N LEU A 85 -15.50 -12.30 -5.54
CA LEU A 85 -15.35 -10.87 -5.83
C LEU A 85 -13.87 -10.47 -5.96
N GLU A 86 -12.99 -10.99 -5.10
CA GLU A 86 -11.55 -10.75 -5.18
C GLU A 86 -10.95 -11.25 -6.49
N GLU A 87 -11.38 -12.43 -6.95
CA GLU A 87 -10.98 -12.96 -8.26
C GLU A 87 -11.47 -12.08 -9.41
N GLN A 88 -12.72 -11.62 -9.38
CA GLN A 88 -13.24 -10.68 -10.38
C GLN A 88 -12.45 -9.36 -10.41
N ILE A 89 -12.10 -8.81 -9.24
CA ILE A 89 -11.26 -7.60 -9.13
C ILE A 89 -9.87 -7.86 -9.73
N ARG A 90 -9.27 -9.03 -9.46
CA ARG A 90 -7.97 -9.43 -9.99
C ARG A 90 -7.99 -9.50 -11.52
N GLN A 91 -9.01 -10.11 -12.10
CA GLN A 91 -9.22 -10.20 -13.54
C GLN A 91 -9.43 -8.82 -14.16
N ALA A 92 -10.29 -7.98 -13.57
CA ALA A 92 -10.53 -6.62 -14.04
C ALA A 92 -9.25 -5.77 -14.02
N ARG A 93 -8.45 -5.86 -12.96
CA ARG A 93 -7.14 -5.17 -12.87
C ARG A 93 -6.13 -5.67 -13.90
N ALA A 94 -6.12 -6.96 -14.22
CA ALA A 94 -5.27 -7.48 -15.28
C ALA A 94 -5.69 -6.94 -16.66
N ALA A 95 -6.99 -6.89 -16.94
CA ALA A 95 -7.52 -6.31 -18.16
C ALA A 95 -7.23 -4.81 -18.28
N LEU A 96 -7.34 -4.05 -17.19
CA LEU A 96 -6.98 -2.62 -17.16
C LEU A 96 -5.50 -2.41 -17.49
N ARG A 97 -4.59 -3.13 -16.84
CA ARG A 97 -3.15 -3.04 -17.15
C ARG A 97 -2.82 -3.36 -18.60
N LEU A 98 -3.54 -4.29 -19.22
CA LEU A 98 -3.36 -4.61 -20.64
C LEU A 98 -3.84 -3.46 -21.53
N ARG A 99 -4.97 -2.82 -21.18
CA ARG A 99 -5.50 -1.66 -21.91
C ARG A 99 -4.62 -0.43 -21.74
N GLU A 100 -4.11 -0.16 -20.55
CA GLU A 100 -3.17 0.94 -20.28
C GLU A 100 -1.92 0.82 -21.15
N ARG A 101 -1.30 -0.37 -21.20
CA ARG A 101 -0.16 -0.64 -22.09
C ARG A 101 -0.50 -0.47 -23.57
N ALA A 102 -1.70 -0.87 -23.98
CA ALA A 102 -2.15 -0.70 -25.36
C ALA A 102 -2.31 0.79 -25.71
N VAL A 103 -2.87 1.60 -24.80
CA VAL A 103 -2.96 3.06 -24.96
C VAL A 103 -1.57 3.68 -25.03
N GLU A 104 -0.67 3.34 -24.11
CA GLU A 104 0.72 3.83 -24.14
C GLU A 104 1.43 3.49 -25.47
N THR A 105 1.20 2.29 -26.01
CA THR A 105 1.76 1.86 -27.30
C THR A 105 1.16 2.67 -28.45
N LEU A 106 -0.16 2.91 -28.43
CA LEU A 106 -0.84 3.72 -29.44
C LEU A 106 -0.38 5.18 -29.39
N ASP A 107 -0.21 5.74 -28.20
CA ASP A 107 0.31 7.10 -28.02
C ASP A 107 1.73 7.23 -28.58
N GLN A 108 2.59 6.25 -28.31
CA GLN A 108 3.95 6.18 -28.88
C GLN A 108 3.92 6.11 -30.41
N LEU A 109 3.05 5.29 -30.99
CA LEU A 109 2.91 5.18 -32.44
C LEU A 109 2.34 6.46 -33.06
N SER A 110 1.36 7.11 -32.42
CA SER A 110 0.82 8.39 -32.86
C SER A 110 1.91 9.45 -32.85
N CYS A 111 2.66 9.57 -31.75
CA CYS A 111 3.77 10.50 -31.60
C CYS A 111 4.87 10.28 -32.66
N ALA A 112 5.22 9.03 -32.95
CA ALA A 112 6.17 8.70 -34.00
C ALA A 112 5.65 9.12 -35.38
N THR A 113 4.36 8.91 -35.65
CA THR A 113 3.73 9.30 -36.91
C THR A 113 3.69 10.82 -37.07
N ASP A 114 3.32 11.55 -36.02
CA ASP A 114 3.27 13.03 -36.03
C ASP A 114 4.67 13.61 -36.30
N VAL A 115 5.71 13.00 -35.73
CA VAL A 115 7.10 13.42 -35.99
C VAL A 115 7.54 13.11 -37.41
N GLU A 116 7.24 11.93 -37.94
CA GLU A 116 7.53 11.64 -39.34
C GLU A 116 6.85 12.66 -40.26
N LEU A 117 5.57 12.97 -40.02
CA LEU A 117 4.84 13.98 -40.77
C LEU A 117 5.51 15.36 -40.67
N ALA A 118 5.87 15.82 -39.47
CA ALA A 118 6.56 17.09 -39.28
C ALA A 118 7.91 17.16 -40.02
N VAL A 119 8.67 16.06 -40.03
CA VAL A 119 9.92 15.95 -40.80
C VAL A 119 9.66 16.00 -42.30
N TRP A 120 8.61 15.33 -42.78
CA TRP A 120 8.22 15.37 -44.19
C TRP A 120 7.74 16.75 -44.62
N GLU A 121 6.95 17.44 -43.80
CA GLU A 121 6.47 18.81 -44.03
C GLU A 121 7.60 19.84 -43.97
N GLY A 122 8.58 19.64 -43.07
CA GLY A 122 9.76 20.50 -42.89
C GLY A 122 10.86 20.34 -43.95
N GLY A 123 10.64 19.56 -45.01
CA GLY A 123 11.61 19.40 -46.11
C GLY A 123 12.14 17.98 -46.34
N GLY A 124 11.60 16.98 -45.63
CA GLY A 124 11.91 15.57 -45.84
C GLY A 124 12.98 14.99 -44.90
N PRO A 125 13.31 13.68 -45.02
CA PRO A 125 14.24 12.98 -44.14
C PRO A 125 15.71 13.36 -44.43
N GLY A 126 16.07 14.59 -44.07
CA GLY A 126 17.44 15.12 -44.14
C GLY A 126 18.34 14.72 -42.96
N GLY A 127 17.92 13.77 -42.11
CA GLY A 127 18.61 13.45 -40.85
C GLY A 127 18.47 14.57 -39.82
N LEU A 128 19.53 14.87 -39.07
CA LEU A 128 19.53 15.93 -38.04
C LEU A 128 19.17 17.31 -38.60
N ALA A 129 19.59 17.63 -39.82
CA ALA A 129 19.24 18.89 -40.48
C ALA A 129 17.73 19.00 -40.78
N GLY A 130 17.08 17.87 -41.08
CA GLY A 130 15.63 17.81 -41.26
C GLY A 130 14.87 17.98 -39.95
N ILE A 131 15.37 17.38 -38.86
CA ILE A 131 14.84 17.60 -37.50
C ILE A 131 14.99 19.07 -37.10
N CYS A 132 16.15 19.66 -37.37
CA CYS A 132 16.45 21.06 -37.09
C CYS A 132 15.46 21.98 -37.82
N ALA A 133 15.25 21.76 -39.12
CA ALA A 133 14.28 22.51 -39.93
C ALA A 133 12.84 22.32 -39.44
N ALA A 134 12.46 21.11 -39.04
CA ALA A 134 11.12 20.82 -38.51
C ALA A 134 10.87 21.51 -37.16
N VAL A 135 11.81 21.49 -36.22
CA VAL A 135 11.71 22.23 -34.95
C VAL A 135 11.57 23.74 -35.23
N VAL A 136 12.36 24.26 -36.18
CA VAL A 136 12.28 25.67 -36.59
C VAL A 136 10.89 26.01 -37.12
N HIS A 137 10.38 25.18 -38.03
CA HIS A 137 9.06 25.34 -38.61
C HIS A 137 7.93 25.30 -37.55
N LEU A 138 7.96 24.32 -36.64
CA LEU A 138 6.96 24.20 -35.58
C LEU A 138 6.97 25.42 -34.65
N ARG A 139 8.14 25.94 -34.30
CA ARG A 139 8.26 27.18 -33.51
C ARG A 139 7.74 28.40 -34.24
N ASP A 140 8.03 28.52 -35.53
CA ASP A 140 7.57 29.63 -36.35
C ASP A 140 6.05 29.58 -36.59
N ALA A 141 5.43 28.42 -36.40
CA ALA A 141 3.99 28.19 -36.44
C ALA A 141 3.31 28.28 -35.05
N ASP A 142 4.02 28.71 -34.00
CA ASP A 142 3.56 28.75 -32.60
C ASP A 142 3.16 27.35 -32.02
N GLU A 143 3.64 26.26 -32.61
CA GLU A 143 3.40 24.89 -32.15
C GLU A 143 4.46 24.43 -31.13
N ASP A 144 4.61 25.22 -30.06
CA ASP A 144 5.67 25.07 -29.07
C ASP A 144 5.73 23.69 -28.43
N GLU A 145 4.59 23.10 -28.10
CA GLU A 145 4.53 21.76 -27.49
C GLU A 145 4.97 20.66 -28.46
N ALA A 146 4.63 20.79 -29.75
CA ALA A 146 5.05 19.84 -30.77
C ALA A 146 6.56 19.92 -31.00
N ALA A 147 7.12 21.14 -31.00
CA ALA A 147 8.56 21.37 -31.07
C ALA A 147 9.30 20.75 -29.87
N GLU A 148 8.80 20.93 -28.64
CA GLU A 148 9.39 20.27 -27.46
C GLU A 148 9.32 18.75 -27.54
N ARG A 149 8.17 18.18 -27.94
CA ARG A 149 8.02 16.72 -28.13
C ARG A 149 9.00 16.18 -29.16
N LEU A 150 9.20 16.88 -30.27
CA LEU A 150 10.18 16.50 -31.30
C LEU A 150 11.62 16.51 -30.76
N ILE A 151 11.98 17.52 -29.96
CA ILE A 151 13.29 17.58 -29.28
C ILE A 151 13.45 16.41 -28.32
N GLU A 152 12.47 16.15 -27.45
CA GLU A 152 12.52 15.05 -26.47
C GLU A 152 12.67 13.67 -27.14
N GLN A 153 11.92 13.44 -28.23
CA GLN A 153 12.04 12.20 -29.00
C GLN A 153 13.40 12.05 -29.68
N THR A 154 13.92 13.14 -30.25
CA THR A 154 15.25 13.15 -30.88
C THR A 154 16.34 12.78 -29.88
N VAL A 155 16.24 13.32 -28.66
CA VAL A 155 17.14 13.02 -27.54
C VAL A 155 17.12 11.54 -27.14
N LEU A 156 15.96 10.90 -27.21
CA LEU A 156 15.80 9.48 -26.89
C LEU A 156 16.26 8.57 -28.05
N GLY A 157 15.99 8.96 -29.29
CA GLY A 157 16.25 8.15 -30.49
C GLY A 157 17.70 8.18 -30.99
N TYR A 158 18.44 9.25 -30.74
CA TYR A 158 19.80 9.43 -31.26
C TYR A 158 20.88 9.32 -30.17
N ALA A 159 22.13 9.10 -30.60
CA ALA A 159 23.28 9.11 -29.69
C ALA A 159 23.54 10.54 -29.19
N VAL A 160 23.99 10.69 -27.93
CA VAL A 160 24.25 12.01 -27.31
C VAL A 160 25.12 12.91 -28.19
N ARG A 161 26.14 12.35 -28.85
CA ARG A 161 27.01 13.09 -29.78
C ARG A 161 26.25 13.68 -30.95
N ASP A 162 25.34 12.92 -31.55
CA ASP A 162 24.57 13.36 -32.71
C ASP A 162 23.56 14.43 -32.31
N VAL A 163 22.94 14.28 -31.13
CA VAL A 163 22.07 15.30 -30.54
C VAL A 163 22.83 16.59 -30.23
N MET A 164 24.08 16.51 -29.77
CA MET A 164 24.90 17.70 -29.52
C MET A 164 25.26 18.47 -30.80
N ARG A 165 25.32 17.80 -31.97
CA ARG A 165 25.43 18.53 -33.25
C ARG A 165 24.20 19.37 -33.55
N LEU A 166 23.01 18.92 -33.13
CA LEU A 166 21.78 19.70 -33.24
C LEU A 166 21.86 21.00 -32.41
N VAL A 167 22.48 20.94 -31.22
CA VAL A 167 22.75 22.13 -30.39
C VAL A 167 23.62 23.12 -31.15
N GLU A 168 24.69 22.65 -31.80
CA GLU A 168 25.57 23.50 -32.61
C GLU A 168 24.84 24.12 -33.81
N GLU A 169 23.95 23.37 -34.47
CA GLU A 169 23.13 23.89 -35.56
C GLU A 169 22.16 24.98 -35.09
N PHE A 170 21.48 24.79 -33.95
CA PHE A 170 20.62 25.82 -33.36
C PHE A 170 21.42 27.07 -32.93
N GLU A 171 22.60 26.88 -32.33
CA GLU A 171 23.50 27.99 -31.99
C GLU A 171 23.94 28.76 -33.25
N ALA A 172 24.29 28.06 -34.34
CA ALA A 172 24.67 28.66 -35.61
C ALA A 172 23.54 29.50 -36.23
N MET A 173 22.28 29.05 -36.06
CA MET A 173 21.08 29.80 -36.44
C MET A 173 20.66 30.88 -35.45
N ARG A 174 21.42 31.09 -34.36
CA ARG A 174 21.12 32.03 -33.26
C ARG A 174 19.82 31.72 -32.50
N ARG A 175 19.37 30.46 -32.51
CA ARG A 175 18.21 29.96 -31.78
C ARG A 175 18.62 29.41 -30.42
N VAL A 176 18.97 30.34 -29.52
CA VAL A 176 19.47 30.00 -28.18
C VAL A 176 18.43 29.26 -27.33
N TYR A 177 17.13 29.55 -27.53
CA TYR A 177 16.08 28.84 -26.81
C TYR A 177 16.09 27.34 -27.16
N ASP A 178 16.06 27.01 -28.46
CA ASP A 178 16.02 25.62 -28.94
C ASP A 178 17.29 24.85 -28.53
N SER A 179 18.46 25.49 -28.61
CA SER A 179 19.72 24.89 -28.15
C SER A 179 19.67 24.55 -26.65
N THR A 180 19.17 25.47 -25.81
CA THR A 180 19.00 25.20 -24.38
C THR A 180 17.93 24.14 -24.11
N SER A 181 16.87 24.06 -24.92
CA SER A 181 15.82 23.05 -24.72
C SER A 181 16.33 21.64 -25.00
N VAL A 182 17.16 21.47 -26.03
CA VAL A 182 17.86 20.20 -26.32
C VAL A 182 18.75 19.79 -25.15
N GLU A 183 19.53 20.71 -24.58
CA GLU A 183 20.39 20.44 -23.42
C GLU A 183 19.58 20.04 -22.18
N ARG A 184 18.43 20.69 -21.93
CA ARG A 184 17.51 20.34 -20.83
C ARG A 184 16.90 18.97 -21.02
N ALA A 185 16.47 18.65 -22.24
CA ALA A 185 15.90 17.35 -22.57
C ALA A 185 16.94 16.23 -22.40
N LEU A 186 18.19 16.45 -22.84
CA LEU A 186 19.32 15.53 -22.59
C LEU A 186 19.55 15.29 -21.09
N ALA A 187 19.56 16.35 -20.28
CA ALA A 187 19.75 16.25 -18.84
C ALA A 187 18.64 15.45 -18.13
N ARG A 188 17.38 15.62 -18.58
CA ARG A 188 16.21 14.98 -17.97
C ARG A 188 16.02 13.53 -18.39
N LEU A 189 16.10 13.27 -19.69
CA LEU A 189 15.59 12.03 -20.29
C LEU A 189 16.68 11.00 -20.55
N ARG A 190 17.95 11.42 -20.69
CA ARG A 190 19.02 10.49 -21.06
C ARG A 190 19.52 9.69 -19.85
N LYS A 191 19.95 8.45 -20.13
CA LYS A 191 20.55 7.56 -19.13
C LYS A 191 21.86 8.17 -18.60
N PRO A 192 22.11 8.15 -17.27
CA PRO A 192 23.32 8.72 -16.68
C PRO A 192 24.63 8.16 -17.26
N VAL A 193 24.65 6.87 -17.63
CA VAL A 193 25.84 6.21 -18.21
C VAL A 193 26.19 6.78 -19.59
N ASP A 194 25.20 7.05 -20.43
CA ASP A 194 25.42 7.64 -21.76
C ASP A 194 25.97 9.07 -21.64
N LEU A 195 25.40 9.84 -20.70
CA LEU A 195 25.87 11.18 -20.37
C LEU A 195 27.31 11.15 -19.83
N PHE A 196 27.63 10.20 -18.94
CA PHE A 196 28.99 10.01 -18.44
C PHE A 196 29.98 9.73 -19.58
N HIS A 197 29.68 8.79 -20.47
CA HIS A 197 30.58 8.47 -21.58
C HIS A 197 30.81 9.64 -22.54
N PHE A 198 29.79 10.47 -22.77
CA PHE A 198 29.94 11.69 -23.55
C PHE A 198 30.79 12.73 -22.80
N LEU A 199 30.44 12.99 -21.54
CA LEU A 199 31.09 14.00 -20.70
C LEU A 199 32.52 13.65 -20.30
N SER A 200 32.91 12.37 -20.28
CA SER A 200 34.26 11.93 -19.92
C SER A 200 35.24 11.91 -21.10
N ARG A 201 34.77 12.01 -22.35
CA ARG A 201 35.65 12.03 -23.53
C ARG A 201 36.29 13.41 -23.71
N GLU A 202 37.62 13.45 -23.76
CA GLU A 202 38.44 14.67 -23.96
C GLU A 202 38.31 15.35 -25.33
N SER A 203 37.44 14.88 -26.22
CA SER A 203 37.36 15.40 -27.58
C SER A 203 36.80 16.83 -27.61
N GLY A 204 37.66 17.82 -27.87
CA GLY A 204 37.43 19.07 -28.63
C GLY A 204 36.35 20.08 -28.22
N GLU A 205 35.31 19.67 -27.49
CA GLU A 205 34.06 20.41 -27.34
C GLU A 205 33.88 20.90 -25.90
N ALA A 206 34.89 21.60 -25.36
CA ALA A 206 34.90 22.05 -23.96
C ALA A 206 33.69 22.95 -23.60
N LYS A 207 33.23 23.78 -24.55
CA LYS A 207 32.05 24.63 -24.39
C LYS A 207 30.77 23.80 -24.27
N ALA A 208 30.54 22.87 -25.20
CA ALA A 208 29.37 22.00 -25.22
C ALA A 208 29.29 21.10 -23.98
N ARG A 209 30.45 20.59 -23.51
CA ARG A 209 30.55 19.83 -22.25
C ARG A 209 30.17 20.68 -21.04
N SER A 210 30.60 21.95 -20.99
CA SER A 210 30.26 22.86 -19.88
C SER A 210 28.79 23.23 -19.84
N ALA A 211 28.17 23.48 -21.00
CA ALA A 211 26.75 23.81 -21.10
C ALA A 211 25.88 22.61 -20.69
N LEU A 212 26.17 21.42 -21.24
CA LEU A 212 25.49 20.18 -20.87
C LEU A 212 25.68 19.84 -19.38
N LEU A 213 26.88 20.03 -18.80
CA LEU A 213 27.10 19.84 -17.37
C LEU A 213 26.22 20.77 -16.51
N THR A 214 26.07 22.01 -16.94
CA THR A 214 25.19 22.98 -16.26
C THR A 214 23.73 22.55 -16.37
N ALA A 215 23.29 22.10 -17.55
CA ALA A 215 21.94 21.58 -17.75
C ALA A 215 21.68 20.31 -16.92
N VAL A 216 22.65 19.39 -16.86
CA VAL A 216 22.57 18.18 -16.02
C VAL A 216 22.43 18.55 -14.56
N ALA A 217 23.28 19.44 -14.05
CA ALA A 217 23.17 19.91 -12.66
C ALA A 217 21.83 20.58 -12.35
N SER A 218 21.26 21.30 -13.33
CA SER A 218 20.05 22.09 -13.15
C SER A 218 18.75 21.29 -13.30
N PHE A 219 18.71 20.30 -14.21
CA PHE A 219 17.47 19.68 -14.67
C PHE A 219 17.43 18.15 -14.53
N ALA A 220 18.56 17.47 -14.31
CA ALA A 220 18.53 16.01 -14.14
C ALA A 220 17.80 15.62 -12.85
N PRO A 221 17.07 14.48 -12.84
CA PRO A 221 16.56 13.87 -11.61
C PRO A 221 17.68 13.61 -10.61
N VAL A 222 17.39 13.70 -9.31
CA VAL A 222 18.40 13.48 -8.26
C VAL A 222 19.04 12.10 -8.38
N GLU A 223 18.25 11.07 -8.66
CA GLU A 223 18.73 9.70 -8.90
C GLU A 223 19.73 9.62 -10.06
N HIS A 224 19.55 10.44 -11.10
CA HIS A 224 20.45 10.49 -12.25
C HIS A 224 21.78 11.14 -11.87
N LEU A 225 21.73 12.24 -11.11
CA LEU A 225 22.92 12.90 -10.56
C LEU A 225 23.72 11.96 -9.65
N VAL A 226 23.05 11.17 -8.82
CA VAL A 226 23.68 10.16 -7.95
C VAL A 226 24.48 9.15 -8.77
N ARG A 227 23.84 8.59 -9.80
CA ARG A 227 24.45 7.57 -10.66
C ARG A 227 25.60 8.14 -11.47
N LEU A 228 25.48 9.39 -11.93
CA LEU A 228 26.54 10.09 -12.64
C LEU A 228 27.74 10.37 -11.73
N HIS A 229 27.51 10.86 -10.52
CA HIS A 229 28.54 11.05 -9.49
C HIS A 229 29.27 9.74 -9.17
N LYS A 230 28.50 8.67 -8.93
CA LYS A 230 29.04 7.33 -8.69
C LYS A 230 29.91 6.84 -9.84
N ALA A 231 29.45 7.00 -11.09
CA ALA A 231 30.24 6.64 -12.28
C ALA A 231 31.55 7.45 -12.35
N CYS A 232 31.55 8.73 -12.01
CA CYS A 232 32.76 9.55 -11.98
C CYS A 232 33.79 9.04 -10.96
N VAL A 233 33.32 8.64 -9.76
CA VAL A 233 34.19 8.09 -8.70
C VAL A 233 34.75 6.72 -9.10
N GLU A 234 33.90 5.81 -9.61
CA GLU A 234 34.31 4.45 -9.99
C GLU A 234 35.29 4.43 -11.18
N HIS A 235 35.16 5.38 -12.11
CA HIS A 235 36.03 5.49 -13.29
C HIS A 235 37.17 6.51 -13.12
N GLY A 236 37.42 7.02 -11.91
CA GLY A 236 38.56 7.90 -11.62
C GLY A 236 38.52 9.26 -12.33
N SER A 237 37.34 9.73 -12.76
CA SER A 237 37.17 11.00 -13.48
C SER A 237 37.03 12.19 -12.51
N SER A 238 38.10 12.50 -11.77
CA SER A 238 38.10 13.51 -10.70
C SER A 238 37.80 14.94 -11.19
N GLU A 239 38.20 15.28 -12.42
CA GLU A 239 37.92 16.57 -13.04
C GLU A 239 36.43 16.75 -13.36
N LEU A 240 35.80 15.70 -13.92
CA LEU A 240 34.38 15.69 -14.24
C LEU A 240 33.53 15.74 -12.97
N ASP A 241 33.92 14.99 -11.94
CA ASP A 241 33.26 15.03 -10.63
C ASP A 241 33.33 16.44 -10.03
N SER A 242 34.51 17.06 -10.05
CA SER A 242 34.71 18.42 -9.55
C SER A 242 33.91 19.46 -10.34
N ALA A 243 33.78 19.28 -11.67
CA ALA A 243 32.96 20.14 -12.51
C ALA A 243 31.46 19.98 -12.21
N LEU A 244 30.98 18.75 -12.07
CA LEU A 244 29.60 18.44 -11.71
C LEU A 244 29.23 19.03 -10.34
N ARG A 245 30.08 18.83 -9.32
CA ARG A 245 29.88 19.39 -7.98
C ARG A 245 29.81 20.92 -8.00
N ARG A 246 30.70 21.57 -8.73
CA ARG A 246 30.68 23.04 -8.90
C ARG A 246 29.40 23.53 -9.56
N ALA A 247 28.93 22.84 -10.61
CA ALA A 247 27.68 23.15 -11.27
C ALA A 247 26.47 22.96 -10.33
N MET A 248 26.43 21.86 -9.55
CA MET A 248 25.38 21.62 -8.56
C MET A 248 25.34 22.68 -7.45
N LEU A 249 26.50 23.12 -6.94
CA LEU A 249 26.59 24.20 -5.95
C LEU A 249 26.04 25.52 -6.50
N LYS A 250 26.37 25.83 -7.76
CA LYS A 250 25.90 27.06 -8.41
C LYS A 250 24.37 27.09 -8.55
N GLU A 251 23.77 25.94 -8.76
CA GLU A 251 22.31 25.76 -8.89
C GLU A 251 21.62 25.49 -7.53
N GLY A 252 22.34 25.58 -6.41
CA GLY A 252 21.79 25.43 -5.06
C GLY A 252 21.36 24.00 -4.71
N ARG A 253 21.83 22.98 -5.43
CA ARG A 253 21.52 21.57 -5.14
C ARG A 253 22.47 20.97 -4.12
N THR A 254 21.97 20.03 -3.31
CA THR A 254 22.76 19.31 -2.31
C THR A 254 23.85 18.47 -2.98
N VAL A 255 25.11 18.72 -2.61
CA VAL A 255 26.26 17.99 -3.14
C VAL A 255 26.54 16.78 -2.26
N PRO A 256 26.53 15.55 -2.80
CA PRO A 256 26.85 14.36 -2.02
C PRO A 256 28.32 14.36 -1.58
N GLN A 257 28.58 14.26 -0.28
CA GLN A 257 29.94 14.12 0.25
C GLN A 257 30.48 12.69 0.08
N THR A 258 29.59 11.69 0.01
CA THR A 258 29.90 10.27 -0.22
C THR A 258 28.77 9.61 -1.01
N SER A 259 29.05 8.51 -1.71
CA SER A 259 28.04 7.68 -2.40
C SER A 259 26.95 7.13 -1.46
N GLU A 260 27.26 7.00 -0.18
CA GLU A 260 26.35 6.53 0.88
C GLU A 260 25.50 7.66 1.50
N GLY A 261 25.98 8.90 1.51
CA GLY A 261 25.32 10.01 2.21
C GLY A 261 23.97 10.46 1.61
N MET A 262 23.75 10.19 0.31
CA MET A 262 22.60 10.71 -0.44
C MET A 262 21.35 9.84 -0.29
N TRP A 263 21.52 8.51 -0.16
CA TRP A 263 20.41 7.62 0.21
C TRP A 263 19.83 8.00 1.57
N ALA A 264 20.69 8.39 2.52
CA ALA A 264 20.28 8.68 3.89
C ALA A 264 19.57 10.01 4.07
N MET A 265 19.79 10.99 3.19
CA MET A 265 19.22 12.34 3.29
C MET A 265 17.95 12.49 2.45
N ASP A 266 17.89 11.87 1.26
CA ASP A 266 16.70 11.94 0.41
C ASP A 266 15.62 10.92 0.79
N LEU A 267 15.97 9.76 1.38
CA LEU A 267 14.97 8.96 2.09
C LEU A 267 14.35 9.74 3.25
N ARG A 268 15.13 10.54 3.98
CA ARG A 268 14.61 11.38 5.06
C ARG A 268 13.67 12.47 4.54
N ASN A 269 14.07 13.17 3.49
CA ASN A 269 13.24 14.20 2.88
C ASN A 269 11.98 13.65 2.17
N ALA A 270 12.07 12.49 1.51
CA ALA A 270 10.92 11.84 0.87
C ALA A 270 9.97 11.15 1.86
N LEU A 271 10.46 10.76 3.04
CA LEU A 271 9.65 10.20 4.15
C LEU A 271 9.15 11.27 5.12
N GLY A 272 9.51 12.56 4.93
CA GLY A 272 9.09 13.66 5.81
C GLY A 272 9.61 13.53 7.25
N VAL A 273 10.82 12.99 7.44
CA VAL A 273 11.49 12.83 8.74
C VAL A 273 12.72 13.72 8.84
#